data_AF-A0A1Q3PFH5-F1
#
_entry.id   AF-A0A1Q3PFH5-F1
#
_cell.length_a   1.000
_cell.length_b   1.000
_cell.length_c   1.000
_cell.angle_alpha   90.00
_cell.angle_beta   90.00
_cell.angle_gamma   90.00
#
_symmetry.space_group_name_H-M   'P 1'
#
loop_
_entity.id
_entity.type
_entity.pdbx_description
1 polymer ?
#
loop_
_entity_poly.entity_id
_entity_poly.type
_entity_poly.pdbx_seq_one_letter_code
_entity_poly.pdbx_strand_id
1 'polypeptide(L)'
;MGHGFEIRINGSQPIRAGFSAESYVVTCILDAVRRDATEEELSVTITGLNSTDNVHAEWSKQELRPGDVVQITVVDGIYDTPRNTFPRIAEKDIIAQKLKYFHILKEELKEYLNE
;
A
#
# COMPACT_ATOMS: atom_id res chain seq x y z
N MET A 1 -6.54 18.02 13.80
CA MET A 1 -5.90 16.72 14.05
C MET A 1 -6.32 15.80 12.94
N GLY A 2 -5.40 15.05 12.34
CA GLY A 2 -5.77 14.06 11.32
C GLY A 2 -6.53 12.89 11.95
N HIS A 3 -7.43 12.28 11.19
CA HIS A 3 -8.03 10.96 11.42
C HIS A 3 -7.12 9.83 10.91
N GLY A 4 -7.15 8.68 11.58
CA GLY A 4 -6.43 7.48 11.20
C GLY A 4 -7.16 6.22 11.64
N PHE A 5 -6.43 5.10 11.66
CA PHE A 5 -6.98 3.80 12.02
C PHE A 5 -6.20 3.15 13.14
N GLU A 6 -6.91 2.58 14.10
CA GLU A 6 -6.39 1.57 15.00
C GLU A 6 -6.79 0.19 14.48
N ILE A 7 -5.81 -0.67 14.22
CA ILE A 7 -6.04 -2.02 13.70
C ILE A 7 -5.57 -3.05 14.71
N ARG A 8 -6.42 -4.03 15.02
CA ARG A 8 -6.06 -5.25 15.79
C ARG A 8 -6.35 -6.48 14.96
N ILE A 9 -5.40 -7.42 14.93
CA ILE A 9 -5.55 -8.73 14.30
C ILE A 9 -5.50 -9.79 15.39
N ASN A 10 -6.53 -10.61 15.53
CA ASN A 10 -6.61 -11.68 16.55
C ASN A 10 -6.36 -11.21 17.99
N GLY A 11 -6.78 -9.98 18.34
CA GLY A 11 -6.57 -9.40 19.67
C GLY A 11 -5.12 -9.02 20.00
N SER A 12 -4.23 -8.99 19.00
CA SER A 12 -2.84 -8.52 19.17
C SER A 12 -2.76 -7.03 19.55
N GLN A 13 -1.55 -6.57 19.87
CA GLN A 13 -1.32 -5.16 20.17
C GLN A 13 -1.81 -4.28 19.00
N PRO A 14 -2.58 -3.22 19.29
CA PRO A 14 -3.12 -2.37 18.25
C PRO A 14 -2.02 -1.61 17.52
N ILE A 15 -2.18 -1.50 16.20
CA ILE A 15 -1.38 -0.61 15.35
C ILE A 15 -2.20 0.63 15.07
N ARG A 16 -1.72 1.80 15.49
CA ARG A 16 -2.36 3.11 15.23
C ARG A 16 -1.69 3.78 14.04
N ALA A 17 -2.24 3.56 12.86
CA ALA A 17 -1.76 4.16 11.61
C ALA A 17 -2.40 5.53 11.36
N GLY A 18 -1.57 6.54 11.13
CA GLY A 18 -2.02 7.88 10.80
C GLY A 18 -0.90 8.90 10.70
N PHE A 19 -1.26 10.12 10.30
CA PHE A 19 -0.33 11.23 10.18
C PHE A 19 -0.84 12.45 10.95
N SER A 20 0.10 13.25 11.46
CA SER A 20 -0.16 14.59 12.00
C SER A 20 0.03 15.70 10.95
N ALA A 21 0.00 15.35 9.65
CA ALA A 21 0.22 16.26 8.53
C ALA A 21 -1.08 16.94 8.07
N GLU A 22 -0.96 18.05 7.31
CA GLU A 22 -2.11 18.77 6.76
C GLU A 22 -2.78 18.03 5.59
N SER A 23 -1.97 17.37 4.76
CA SER A 23 -2.45 16.63 3.59
C SER A 23 -1.86 15.23 3.58
N TYR A 24 -2.74 14.24 3.72
CA TYR A 24 -2.32 12.85 3.75
C TYR A 24 -3.47 11.92 3.36
N VAL A 25 -3.11 10.67 3.11
CA VAL A 25 -4.06 9.56 3.03
C VAL A 25 -3.53 8.40 3.87
N VAL A 26 -4.43 7.73 4.59
CA VAL A 26 -4.15 6.48 5.30
C VAL A 26 -5.12 5.46 4.74
N THR A 27 -4.63 4.25 4.48
CA THR A 27 -5.40 3.15 3.92
C THR A 27 -5.18 1.90 4.75
N CYS A 28 -6.28 1.24 5.09
CA CYS A 28 -6.28 -0.15 5.53
C CYS A 28 -7.02 -0.96 4.47
N ILE A 29 -6.32 -1.81 3.75
CA ILE A 29 -6.86 -2.58 2.63
C ILE A 29 -6.86 -4.06 3.04
N LEU A 30 -8.02 -4.70 2.89
CA LEU A 30 -8.20 -6.13 3.04
C LEU A 30 -8.35 -6.71 1.64
N ASP A 31 -7.39 -7.54 1.24
CA ASP A 31 -7.33 -8.12 -0.08
C ASP A 31 -7.67 -9.61 -0.01
N ALA A 32 -8.55 -10.06 -0.89
CA ALA A 32 -8.84 -11.46 -1.15
C ALA A 32 -8.74 -11.68 -2.68
N VAL A 33 -7.62 -12.22 -3.13
CA VAL A 33 -7.30 -12.40 -4.55
C VAL A 33 -7.28 -13.88 -4.86
N ARG A 34 -7.97 -14.28 -5.92
CA ARG A 34 -7.91 -15.62 -6.50
C ARG A 34 -7.68 -15.51 -7.99
N ARG A 35 -6.52 -15.96 -8.48
CA ARG A 35 -6.12 -15.86 -9.90
C ARG A 35 -6.41 -17.14 -10.66
N ASP A 36 -6.17 -18.29 -10.02
CA ASP A 36 -6.49 -19.63 -10.52
C ASP A 36 -6.75 -20.61 -9.36
N ALA A 37 -6.60 -21.93 -9.58
CA ALA A 37 -6.81 -22.95 -8.55
C ALA A 37 -5.63 -23.07 -7.56
N THR A 38 -4.51 -22.40 -7.80
CA THR A 38 -3.25 -22.55 -7.06
C THR A 38 -2.77 -21.27 -6.42
N GLU A 39 -3.19 -20.11 -6.92
CA GLU A 39 -2.80 -18.81 -6.37
C GLU A 39 -3.99 -18.10 -5.71
N GLU A 40 -3.99 -18.16 -4.37
CA GLU A 40 -4.87 -17.41 -3.48
C GLU A 40 -4.04 -16.52 -2.55
N GLU A 41 -4.41 -15.24 -2.44
CA GLU A 41 -3.83 -14.29 -1.50
C GLU A 41 -4.95 -13.72 -0.62
N LEU A 42 -4.80 -13.84 0.70
CA LEU A 42 -5.64 -13.17 1.68
C LEU A 42 -4.72 -12.36 2.58
N SER A 43 -4.86 -11.03 2.58
CA SER A 43 -3.93 -10.18 3.31
C SER A 43 -4.58 -8.89 3.79
N VAL A 44 -3.94 -8.25 4.76
CA VAL A 44 -4.23 -6.89 5.21
C VAL A 44 -2.99 -6.03 5.09
N THR A 45 -3.15 -4.88 4.46
CA THR A 45 -2.10 -3.90 4.26
C THR A 45 -2.51 -2.56 4.87
N ILE A 46 -1.63 -1.98 5.69
CA ILE A 46 -1.83 -0.70 6.37
C ILE A 46 -0.72 0.23 5.94
N THR A 47 -1.09 1.19 5.09
CA THR A 47 -0.16 2.11 4.43
C THR A 47 -0.74 3.51 4.41
N GLY A 48 0.07 4.46 3.97
CA GLY A 48 -0.37 5.82 3.75
C GLY A 48 0.63 6.63 2.95
N LEU A 49 0.22 7.83 2.60
CA LEU A 49 1.05 8.83 1.95
C LEU A 49 0.86 10.15 2.70
N ASN A 50 1.96 10.66 3.25
CA ASN A 50 2.05 12.04 3.70
C ASN A 50 2.40 12.90 2.48
N SER A 51 1.42 13.66 1.99
CA SER A 51 1.58 14.50 0.80
C SER A 51 2.37 15.78 1.10
N THR A 52 2.39 16.23 2.36
CA THR A 52 3.19 17.38 2.78
C THR A 52 4.68 17.10 2.64
N ASP A 53 5.13 15.93 3.12
CA ASP A 53 6.54 15.53 3.07
C ASP A 53 6.88 14.63 1.88
N ASN A 54 5.86 14.25 1.09
CA ASN A 54 5.98 13.38 -0.07
C ASN A 54 6.57 12.00 0.27
N VAL A 55 6.14 11.44 1.40
CA VAL A 55 6.63 10.17 1.98
C VAL A 55 5.50 9.15 2.04
N HIS A 56 5.73 7.98 1.45
CA HIS A 56 4.93 6.80 1.66
C HIS A 56 5.31 6.13 2.97
N ALA A 57 4.32 5.69 3.73
CA ALA A 57 4.48 4.97 4.98
C ALA A 57 3.81 3.61 4.90
N GLU A 58 4.43 2.61 5.51
CA GLU A 58 3.86 1.27 5.71
C GLU A 58 3.98 0.93 7.19
N TRP A 59 2.84 0.70 7.84
CA TRP A 59 2.80 0.23 9.21
C TRP A 59 2.81 -1.29 9.28
N SER A 60 2.12 -1.97 8.36
CA SER A 60 2.03 -3.42 8.37
C SER A 60 1.55 -3.97 7.04
N LYS A 61 2.08 -5.13 6.68
CA LYS A 61 1.54 -6.03 5.66
C LYS A 61 1.54 -7.44 6.26
N GLN A 62 0.38 -8.06 6.35
CA GLN A 62 0.22 -9.37 6.98
C GLN A 62 -0.69 -10.26 6.13
N GLU A 63 -0.29 -11.51 5.96
CA GLU A 63 -1.17 -12.56 5.44
C GLU A 63 -2.22 -12.91 6.49
N LEU A 64 -3.42 -13.21 6.02
CA LEU A 64 -4.55 -13.64 6.84
C LEU A 64 -4.94 -15.06 6.46
N ARG A 65 -5.63 -15.73 7.39
CA ARG A 65 -6.18 -17.08 7.20
C ARG A 65 -7.67 -17.09 7.55
N PRO A 66 -8.43 -18.05 7.00
CA PRO A 66 -9.81 -18.26 7.43
C PRO A 66 -9.90 -18.41 8.95
N GLY A 67 -10.76 -17.60 9.57
CA GLY A 67 -10.94 -17.55 11.03
C GLY A 67 -10.19 -16.41 11.72
N ASP A 68 -9.26 -15.73 11.03
CA ASP A 68 -8.64 -14.52 11.58
C ASP A 68 -9.67 -13.39 11.71
N VAL A 69 -9.53 -12.60 12.78
CA VAL A 69 -10.40 -11.46 13.08
C VAL A 69 -9.60 -10.17 12.94
N VAL A 70 -10.04 -9.32 12.02
CA VAL A 70 -9.49 -7.97 11.83
C VAL A 70 -10.49 -6.95 12.37
N GLN A 71 -10.06 -6.18 13.37
CA GLN A 71 -10.84 -5.09 13.94
C GLN A 71 -10.21 -3.75 13.54
N ILE A 72 -11.00 -2.88 12.91
CA ILE A 72 -10.56 -1.55 12.46
C ILE A 72 -11.41 -0.52 13.19
N THR A 73 -10.75 0.40 13.87
CA THR A 73 -11.39 1.50 14.59
C THR A 73 -10.89 2.83 14.03
N VAL A 74 -11.80 3.76 13.72
CA VAL A 74 -11.42 5.13 13.36
C VAL A 74 -10.97 5.85 14.63
N VAL A 75 -9.79 6.46 14.58
CA VAL A 75 -9.19 7.13 15.75
C VAL A 75 -8.60 8.47 15.36
N ASP A 76 -8.48 9.34 16.35
CA ASP A 76 -7.78 10.63 16.26
C ASP A 76 -6.59 10.64 17.22
N GLY A 77 -5.60 11.49 16.93
CA GLY A 77 -4.54 11.82 17.87
C GLY A 77 -3.20 11.15 17.58
N ILE A 78 -2.67 10.41 18.56
CA ILE A 78 -1.30 9.87 18.52
C ILE A 78 -1.27 8.60 17.66
N TYR A 79 -0.32 8.57 16.72
CA TYR A 79 -0.09 7.46 15.79
C TYR A 79 1.28 6.83 16.04
N ASP A 80 1.38 5.55 15.73
CA ASP A 80 2.63 4.81 15.78
C ASP A 80 3.55 5.25 14.65
N THR A 81 4.86 5.15 14.87
CA THR A 81 5.84 5.33 13.80
C THR A 81 5.69 4.19 12.78
N PRO A 82 5.63 4.49 11.47
CA PRO A 82 5.55 3.44 10.46
C PRO A 82 6.79 2.55 10.47
N ARG A 83 6.60 1.27 10.14
CA ARG A 83 7.68 0.28 10.05
C ARG A 83 8.65 0.63 8.93
N ASN A 84 8.12 1.06 7.80
CA ASN A 84 8.90 1.47 6.64
C ASN A 84 8.41 2.83 6.14
N THR A 85 9.34 3.65 5.67
CA THR A 85 9.05 4.88 4.94
C THR A 85 9.82 4.89 3.63
N PHE A 86 9.13 5.25 2.56
CA PHE A 86 9.72 5.34 1.22
C PHE A 86 9.50 6.75 0.70
N PRO A 87 10.55 7.43 0.20
CA PRO A 87 10.35 8.67 -0.52
C PRO A 87 9.52 8.39 -1.77
N ARG A 88 8.69 9.35 -2.19
CA ARG A 88 8.05 9.25 -3.49
C ARG A 88 9.13 9.16 -4.58
N ILE A 89 8.93 8.24 -5.51
CA ILE A 89 9.78 8.10 -6.69
C ILE A 89 9.77 9.42 -7.46
N ALA A 90 10.95 9.94 -7.79
CA ALA A 90 11.06 11.20 -8.53
C ALA A 90 10.42 11.05 -9.91
N GLU A 91 9.77 12.12 -10.39
CA GLU A 91 9.05 12.09 -11.67
C GLU A 91 9.95 11.67 -12.84
N LYS A 92 11.20 12.13 -12.86
CA LYS A 92 12.21 11.72 -13.85
C LYS A 92 12.42 10.20 -13.88
N ASP A 93 12.38 9.54 -12.72
CA ASP A 93 12.63 8.11 -12.60
C ASP A 93 11.38 7.32 -13.03
N ILE A 94 10.18 7.86 -12.74
CA ILE A 94 8.91 7.34 -13.27
C ILE A 94 8.90 7.41 -14.81
N ILE A 95 9.29 8.54 -15.39
CA ILE A 95 9.35 8.72 -16.84
C ILE A 95 10.37 7.75 -17.45
N ALA A 96 11.56 7.63 -16.86
CA ALA A 96 12.58 6.70 -17.32
C ALA A 96 12.10 5.24 -17.29
N GLN A 97 11.42 4.82 -16.22
CA GLN A 97 10.81 3.48 -16.13
C GLN A 97 9.74 3.26 -17.21
N LYS A 98 8.85 4.24 -17.41
CA LYS A 98 7.80 4.17 -18.45
C LYS A 98 8.38 4.08 -19.86
N LEU A 99 9.40 4.88 -20.18
CA LEU A 99 10.08 4.83 -21.47
C LEU A 99 10.78 3.49 -21.69
N LYS A 100 11.47 2.97 -20.66
CA LYS A 100 12.09 1.64 -20.72
C LYS A 100 11.04 0.57 -21.03
N TYR A 101 9.93 0.57 -20.30
CA TYR A 101 8.85 -0.41 -20.51
C TYR A 101 8.22 -0.27 -21.90
N PHE A 102 7.99 0.96 -22.37
CA PHE A 102 7.49 1.23 -23.72
C PHE A 102 8.40 0.63 -24.81
N HIS A 103 9.72 0.78 -24.70
CA HIS A 103 10.66 0.24 -25.68
C HIS A 103 10.69 -1.29 -25.68
N ILE A 104 10.64 -1.93 -24.51
CA ILE A 104 10.53 -3.40 -24.39
C ILE A 104 9.27 -3.88 -25.10
N LEU A 105 8.13 -3.27 -24.75
CA LEU A 105 6.84 -3.65 -25.32
C LEU A 105 6.77 -3.42 -26.83
N LYS A 106 7.39 -2.33 -27.33
CA LYS A 106 7.46 -2.05 -28.77
C LYS A 106 8.19 -3.17 -29.53
N GLU A 107 9.31 -3.66 -29.00
CA GLU A 107 10.05 -4.74 -29.63
C GLU A 107 9.30 -6.08 -29.54
N GLU A 108 8.71 -6.40 -28.38
CA GLU A 108 7.92 -7.63 -28.20
C GLU A 108 6.71 -7.71 -29.14
N LEU A 109 6.08 -6.57 -29.42
CA LEU A 109 4.88 -6.52 -30.27
C LEU A 109 5.19 -6.30 -31.75
N LYS A 110 6.46 -6.15 -32.14
CA LYS A 110 6.85 -5.77 -33.50
C LYS A 110 6.33 -6.73 -34.57
N GLU A 111 6.32 -8.03 -34.29
CA GLU A 111 5.81 -9.06 -35.22
C GLU A 111 4.28 -9.05 -35.35
N TYR A 112 3.57 -8.43 -34.40
CA TYR A 112 2.11 -8.35 -34.37
C TYR A 112 1.56 -7.03 -34.89
N LEU A 113 2.42 -6.03 -35.10
CA LEU A 113 2.01 -4.67 -35.43
C LEU A 113 1.92 -4.37 -36.94
N ASN A 114 2.21 -5.33 -37.83
CA ASN A 114 2.15 -5.18 -39.29
C ASN A 114 2.73 -3.84 -39.79
N GLU A 115 3.96 -3.49 -39.36
CA GLU A 115 4.75 -2.41 -39.98
C GLU A 115 5.58 -2.92 -41.16
#